data_AF-X1A5I3-F1
#
_entry.id   AF-X1A5I3-F1
#
_cell.length_a   1.000
_cell.length_b   1.000
_cell.length_c   1.000
_cell.angle_alpha   90.00
_cell.angle_beta   90.00
_cell.angle_gamma   90.00
#
_symmetry.space_group_name_H-M   'P 1'
#
loop_
_entity.id
_entity.type
_entity.pdbx_description
1 polymer ?
#
loop_
_entity_poly.entity_id
_entity_poly.type
_entity_poly.pdbx_seq_one_letter_code
_entity_poly.pdbx_strand_id
1 'polypeptide(L)'
;MKQEFYKARFTRFIIELLNLKSLAVSDPGVAFNTNQVPNAYQPFINSFEKIADYRSGEHKLDVLVIRLKRETSIERARTMQRNFIAWYLRGDYDGEMKDASLAAFVSPDEEDWRFSLIKMDYSLG
;
A
#
# COMPACT_ATOMS: atom_id res chain seq x y z
N MET A 1 17.33 -18.36 -0.98
CA MET A 1 15.93 -18.83 -1.01
C MET A 1 15.06 -17.60 -1.01
N LYS A 2 14.30 -17.33 -2.09
CA LYS A 2 13.30 -16.26 -2.06
C LYS A 2 12.18 -16.67 -1.13
N GLN A 3 11.63 -15.73 -0.38
CA GLN A 3 10.56 -15.98 0.57
C GLN A 3 9.30 -15.30 0.04
N GLU A 4 8.29 -16.10 -0.23
CA GLU A 4 6.96 -15.65 -0.64
C GLU A 4 6.41 -14.62 0.36
N PHE A 5 5.66 -13.66 -0.16
CA PHE A 5 4.99 -12.67 0.65
C PHE A 5 3.94 -13.33 1.56
N TYR A 6 4.15 -13.24 2.88
CA TYR A 6 3.18 -13.72 3.86
C TYR A 6 2.58 -12.57 4.66
N LYS A 7 1.31 -12.24 4.38
CA LYS A 7 0.60 -11.08 4.97
C LYS A 7 0.74 -11.03 6.48
N ALA A 8 0.50 -12.12 7.20
CA ALA A 8 0.56 -12.12 8.67
C ALA A 8 1.97 -11.78 9.21
N ARG A 9 3.03 -12.20 8.51
CA ARG A 9 4.41 -11.83 8.87
C ARG A 9 4.69 -10.37 8.56
N PHE A 10 4.23 -9.87 7.41
CA PHE A 10 4.36 -8.46 7.08
C PHE A 10 3.60 -7.58 8.08
N THR A 11 2.36 -7.94 8.45
CA THR A 11 1.59 -7.26 9.50
C THR A 11 2.35 -7.25 10.83
N ARG A 12 2.92 -8.38 11.24
CA ARG A 12 3.74 -8.43 12.46
C ARG A 12 4.96 -7.52 12.38
N PHE A 13 5.67 -7.53 11.26
CA PHE A 13 6.79 -6.63 11.02
C PHE A 13 6.37 -5.15 11.15
N ILE A 14 5.21 -4.77 10.61
CA ILE A 14 4.67 -3.41 10.69
C ILE A 14 4.32 -3.03 12.13
N ILE A 15 3.71 -3.94 12.90
CA ILE A 15 3.42 -3.73 14.33
C ILE A 15 4.70 -3.42 15.09
N GLU A 16 5.75 -4.21 14.86
CA GLU A 16 7.05 -4.05 15.52
C GLU A 16 7.75 -2.76 15.05
N LEU A 17 7.74 -2.46 13.74
CA LEU A 17 8.39 -1.30 13.14
C LEU A 17 7.79 0.03 13.63
N LEU A 18 6.46 0.11 13.71
CA LEU A 18 5.73 1.32 14.08
C LEU A 18 5.32 1.35 15.56
N ASN A 19 5.71 0.33 16.34
CA ASN A 19 5.32 0.16 17.73
C ASN A 19 3.80 0.26 17.95
N LEU A 20 3.02 -0.39 17.09
CA LEU A 20 1.56 -0.32 17.11
C LEU A 20 0.98 -1.21 18.21
N LYS A 21 -0.11 -0.74 18.83
CA LYS A 21 -1.00 -1.62 19.60
C LYS A 21 -1.85 -2.44 18.63
N SER A 22 -2.25 -3.65 19.02
CA SER A 22 -3.07 -4.53 18.16
C SER A 22 -4.37 -3.90 17.65
N LEU A 23 -4.94 -2.92 18.36
CA LEU A 23 -6.14 -2.18 17.96
C LEU A 23 -5.93 -1.23 16.76
N ALA A 24 -4.69 -0.86 16.44
CA ALA A 24 -4.34 0.00 15.29
C ALA A 24 -4.16 -0.80 13.97
N VAL A 25 -4.29 -2.12 14.05
CA VAL A 25 -4.22 -3.02 12.90
C VAL A 25 -5.64 -3.21 12.39
N SER A 26 -5.84 -2.95 11.10
CA SER A 26 -7.12 -3.22 10.44
C SER A 26 -7.38 -4.73 10.51
N ASP A 27 -8.62 -5.13 10.81
CA ASP A 27 -9.00 -6.54 10.94
C ASP A 27 -8.47 -7.33 9.70
N PRO A 28 -7.74 -8.45 9.87
CA PRO A 28 -7.25 -9.27 8.76
C PRO A 28 -8.30 -9.68 7.72
N GLY A 29 -9.58 -9.57 8.07
CA GLY A 29 -10.75 -9.75 7.19
C GLY A 29 -11.14 -8.54 6.33
N VAL A 30 -10.43 -7.40 6.40
CA VAL A 30 -10.63 -6.29 5.45
C VAL A 30 -10.35 -6.82 4.04
N ALA A 31 -11.41 -6.88 3.24
CA ALA A 31 -11.38 -7.52 1.94
C ALA A 31 -10.41 -6.82 0.99
N PHE A 32 -9.80 -7.59 0.10
CA PHE A 32 -9.07 -7.05 -1.04
C PHE A 32 -10.02 -6.21 -1.91
N ASN A 33 -9.69 -4.94 -2.09
CA ASN A 33 -10.54 -4.00 -2.79
C ASN A 33 -10.27 -4.03 -4.31
N THR A 34 -10.81 -5.03 -5.01
CA THR A 34 -10.69 -5.14 -6.48
C THR A 34 -11.55 -4.09 -7.20
N ASN A 35 -12.81 -3.95 -6.79
CA ASN A 35 -13.79 -3.06 -7.44
C ASN A 35 -13.53 -1.56 -7.18
N GLN A 36 -12.68 -1.24 -6.21
CA GLN A 36 -12.34 0.14 -5.86
C GLN A 36 -11.01 0.60 -6.49
N VAL A 37 -10.34 -0.26 -7.26
CA VAL A 37 -9.20 0.15 -8.08
C VAL A 37 -9.72 0.96 -9.27
N PRO A 38 -9.33 2.24 -9.42
CA PRO A 38 -9.74 3.03 -10.58
C PRO A 38 -9.30 2.40 -11.90
N ASN A 39 -10.12 2.56 -12.94
CA ASN A 39 -9.87 1.98 -14.27
C ASN A 39 -8.47 2.25 -14.82
N ALA A 40 -7.91 3.44 -14.54
CA ALA A 40 -6.55 3.81 -14.96
C ALA A 40 -5.43 2.92 -14.36
N TYR A 41 -5.67 2.31 -13.19
CA TYR A 41 -4.71 1.47 -12.49
C TYR A 41 -4.99 -0.03 -12.62
N GLN A 42 -6.20 -0.42 -13.00
CA GLN A 42 -6.61 -1.82 -13.19
C GLN A 42 -5.72 -2.65 -14.14
N PRO A 43 -5.03 -2.10 -15.15
CA PRO A 43 -4.08 -2.88 -15.94
C PRO A 43 -2.86 -3.37 -15.14
N PHE A 44 -2.52 -2.69 -14.03
CA PHE A 44 -1.30 -2.92 -13.26
C PHE A 44 -1.57 -3.40 -11.83
N ILE A 45 -2.71 -3.03 -11.25
CA ILE A 45 -3.08 -3.33 -9.87
C ILE A 45 -4.29 -4.26 -9.90
N ASN A 46 -4.13 -5.40 -9.24
CA ASN A 46 -5.19 -6.37 -9.07
C ASN A 46 -6.11 -5.98 -7.89
N SER A 47 -5.49 -5.68 -6.75
CA SER A 47 -6.21 -5.27 -5.54
C SER A 47 -5.27 -4.56 -4.57
N PHE A 48 -5.86 -3.93 -3.56
CA PHE A 48 -5.14 -3.43 -2.41
C PHE A 48 -5.94 -3.67 -1.13
N GLU A 49 -5.24 -3.66 0.01
CA GLU A 49 -5.78 -3.82 1.35
C GLU A 49 -5.05 -2.85 2.29
N LYS A 50 -5.80 -2.14 3.14
CA LYS A 50 -5.22 -1.40 4.27
C LYS A 50 -5.14 -2.33 5.47
N ILE A 51 -3.93 -2.51 6.01
CA ILE A 51 -3.67 -3.45 7.12
C ILE A 51 -3.39 -2.75 8.45
N ALA A 52 -3.01 -1.48 8.42
CA ALA A 52 -2.80 -0.67 9.63
C ALA A 52 -2.86 0.82 9.28
N ASP A 53 -3.07 1.63 10.30
CA ASP A 53 -2.78 3.06 10.26
C ASP A 53 -1.89 3.48 11.42
N TYR A 54 -1.20 4.60 11.21
CA TYR A 54 -0.36 5.24 12.20
C TYR A 54 -0.62 6.73 12.19
N ARG A 55 -0.79 7.29 13.39
CA ARG A 55 -1.04 8.72 13.58
C ARG A 55 -0.02 9.29 14.55
N SER A 56 0.57 10.43 14.17
CA SER A 56 1.50 11.18 15.00
C SER A 56 1.14 12.66 14.95
N GLY A 57 0.33 13.11 15.92
CA GLY A 57 -0.29 14.43 15.87
C GLY A 57 -1.27 14.51 14.70
N GLU A 58 -1.08 15.50 13.83
CA GLU A 58 -1.90 15.68 12.62
C GLU A 58 -1.48 14.79 11.46
N HIS A 59 -0.27 14.19 11.52
CA HIS A 59 0.24 13.36 10.45
C HIS A 59 -0.40 11.97 10.44
N LYS A 60 -0.81 11.54 9.24
CA LYS A 60 -1.48 10.26 8.99
C LYS A 60 -0.68 9.44 8.00
N LEU A 61 -0.46 8.18 8.37
CA LEU A 61 0.20 7.19 7.55
C LEU A 61 -0.64 5.93 7.50
N ASP A 62 -0.89 5.42 6.29
CA ASP A 62 -1.57 4.15 6.11
C ASP A 62 -0.62 3.08 5.57
N VAL A 63 -0.80 1.85 6.05
CA VAL A 63 -0.02 0.70 5.61
C VAL A 63 -0.85 -0.16 4.67
N LEU A 64 -0.36 -0.32 3.45
CA LEU A 64 -1.07 -1.00 2.36
C LEU A 64 -0.33 -2.26 1.90
N VAL A 65 -1.11 -3.27 1.54
CA VAL A 65 -0.67 -4.40 0.72
C VAL A 65 -1.30 -4.25 -0.66
N ILE A 66 -0.49 -4.17 -1.70
CA ILE A 66 -0.91 -3.95 -3.09
C ILE A 66 -0.50 -5.15 -3.92
N ARG A 67 -1.48 -5.85 -4.47
CA ARG A 67 -1.25 -6.99 -5.36
C ARG A 67 -1.24 -6.51 -6.80
N LEU A 68 -0.14 -6.78 -7.49
CA LEU A 68 0.09 -6.36 -8.87
C LEU A 68 -0.50 -7.37 -9.86
N LYS A 69 -0.74 -6.92 -11.09
CA LYS A 69 -0.91 -7.79 -12.26
C LYS A 69 0.46 -8.07 -12.91
N ARG A 70 0.53 -9.08 -13.78
CA ARG A 70 1.78 -9.57 -14.42
C ARG A 70 2.64 -8.45 -15.02
N GLU A 71 3.95 -8.70 -15.04
CA GLU A 71 5.02 -7.78 -15.37
C GLU A 71 4.84 -7.06 -16.71
N THR A 72 4.51 -5.78 -16.63
CA THR A 72 4.95 -4.79 -17.63
C THR A 72 6.39 -4.38 -17.31
N SER A 73 7.10 -3.69 -18.20
CA SER A 73 8.47 -3.21 -17.93
C SER A 73 8.60 -2.53 -16.55
N ILE A 74 9.68 -2.83 -15.84
CA ILE A 74 9.93 -2.43 -14.43
C ILE A 74 9.73 -0.93 -14.22
N GLU A 75 10.19 -0.11 -15.17
CA GLU A 75 10.09 1.35 -15.09
C GLU A 75 8.63 1.85 -15.15
N ARG A 76 7.85 1.34 -16.11
CA ARG A 76 6.43 1.69 -16.23
C ARG A 76 5.65 1.25 -14.99
N ALA A 77 5.99 0.08 -14.43
CA ALA A 77 5.38 -0.41 -13.20
C ALA A 77 5.64 0.52 -12.00
N ARG A 78 6.87 1.05 -11.86
CA ARG A 78 7.22 1.97 -10.76
C ARG A 78 6.46 3.29 -10.81
N THR A 79 6.36 3.90 -11.99
CA THR A 79 5.59 5.13 -12.17
C THR A 79 4.12 4.91 -11.84
N MET A 80 3.52 3.81 -12.32
CA MET A 80 2.12 3.48 -12.05
C MET A 80 1.86 3.19 -10.57
N GLN A 81 2.75 2.46 -9.90
CA GLN A 81 2.67 2.20 -8.46
C GLN A 81 2.69 3.49 -7.65
N ARG A 82 3.62 4.41 -7.96
CA ARG A 82 3.70 5.72 -7.29
C ARG A 82 2.44 6.56 -7.54
N ASN A 83 1.93 6.60 -8.76
CA ASN A 83 0.72 7.34 -9.10
C ASN A 83 -0.52 6.79 -8.39
N PHE A 84 -0.62 5.47 -8.26
CA PHE A 84 -1.68 4.85 -7.49
C PHE A 84 -1.63 5.25 -6.01
N ILE A 85 -0.44 5.21 -5.39
CA ILE A 85 -0.30 5.68 -4.01
C ILE A 85 -0.65 7.17 -3.89
N ALA A 86 -0.24 8.01 -4.85
CA ALA A 86 -0.60 9.43 -4.82
C ALA A 86 -2.11 9.65 -4.90
N TRP A 87 -2.83 8.87 -5.72
CA TRP A 87 -4.30 8.84 -5.75
C TRP A 87 -4.88 8.47 -4.38
N TYR A 88 -4.36 7.42 -3.76
CA TYR A 88 -4.80 7.00 -2.43
C TYR A 88 -4.55 8.08 -1.36
N LEU A 89 -3.36 8.70 -1.36
CA LEU A 89 -2.95 9.70 -0.37
C LEU A 89 -3.70 11.03 -0.50
N ARG A 90 -4.19 11.38 -1.70
CA ARG A 90 -5.06 12.54 -1.89
C ARG A 90 -6.47 12.37 -1.31
N GLY A 91 -6.80 11.21 -0.77
CA GLY A 91 -8.13 10.91 -0.28
C GLY A 91 -9.11 10.57 -1.41
N ASP A 92 -8.64 10.33 -2.63
CA ASP A 92 -9.51 9.98 -3.76
C ASP A 92 -10.23 8.62 -3.53
N TYR A 93 -9.76 7.82 -2.55
CA TYR A 93 -10.35 6.55 -2.15
C TYR A 93 -11.47 6.67 -1.10
N ASP A 94 -11.23 7.42 -0.02
CA ASP A 94 -12.07 7.45 1.19
C ASP A 94 -12.41 8.86 1.69
N GLY A 95 -12.01 9.90 0.96
CA GLY A 95 -12.21 11.31 1.30
C GLY A 95 -11.21 11.87 2.32
N GLU A 96 -10.26 11.06 2.82
CA GLU A 96 -9.28 11.50 3.82
C GLU A 96 -7.89 11.64 3.21
N MET A 97 -7.33 12.85 3.20
CA MET A 97 -5.93 13.07 2.82
C MET A 97 -4.97 12.47 3.86
N LYS A 98 -3.85 11.94 3.36
CA LYS A 98 -2.83 11.22 4.14
C LYS A 98 -1.44 11.73 3.75
N ASP A 99 -0.55 11.87 4.72
CA ASP A 99 0.81 12.38 4.48
C ASP A 99 1.70 11.36 3.79
N ALA A 100 1.53 10.07 4.14
CA ALA A 100 2.39 9.00 3.65
C ALA A 100 1.68 7.64 3.63
N SER A 101 2.28 6.71 2.91
CA SER A 101 1.95 5.29 2.98
C SER A 101 3.21 4.44 3.04
N LEU A 102 3.16 3.42 3.89
CA LEU A 102 4.02 2.25 3.77
C LEU A 102 3.30 1.21 2.91
N ALA A 103 3.91 0.77 1.82
CA ALA A 103 3.29 -0.14 0.87
C ALA A 103 4.16 -1.39 0.64
N ALA A 104 3.54 -2.56 0.71
CA ALA A 104 4.06 -3.79 0.13
C ALA A 104 3.47 -3.98 -1.26
N PHE A 105 4.30 -3.90 -2.30
CA PHE A 105 3.92 -4.25 -3.67
C PHE A 105 4.28 -5.71 -3.91
N VAL A 106 3.29 -6.55 -4.19
CA VAL A 106 3.42 -8.00 -4.27
C VAL A 106 3.13 -8.45 -5.70
N SER A 107 4.09 -9.12 -6.35
CA SER A 107 3.92 -9.75 -7.66
C SER A 107 2.85 -10.86 -7.62
N PRO A 108 2.32 -11.28 -8.79
CA PRO A 108 1.37 -12.38 -8.85
C PRO A 108 1.90 -13.73 -8.35
N ASP A 109 3.21 -13.97 -8.46
CA ASP A 109 3.88 -15.19 -7.96
C ASP A 109 4.29 -15.08 -6.48
N GLU A 110 4.05 -13.94 -5.84
CA GLU A 110 4.39 -13.62 -4.44
C GLU A 110 5.88 -13.71 -4.07
N GLU A 111 6.74 -14.19 -4.98
CA GLU A 111 8.19 -14.33 -4.79
C GLU A 111 8.95 -13.01 -4.91
N ASP A 112 8.45 -12.08 -5.73
CA ASP A 112 9.01 -10.74 -5.89
C ASP A 112 8.09 -9.69 -5.27
N TRP A 113 8.47 -9.21 -4.09
CA TRP A 113 7.75 -8.16 -3.42
C TRP A 113 8.69 -7.10 -2.89
N ARG A 114 8.19 -5.86 -2.89
CA ARG A 114 8.94 -4.69 -2.45
C ARG A 114 8.20 -3.93 -1.37
N PHE A 115 8.91 -3.63 -0.30
CA PHE A 115 8.48 -2.67 0.71
C PHE A 115 8.90 -1.26 0.32
N SER A 116 8.01 -0.28 0.48
CA SER A 116 8.28 1.11 0.09
C SER A 116 7.60 2.11 1.04
N LEU A 117 8.28 3.21 1.35
CA LEU A 117 7.69 4.40 1.95
C LEU A 117 7.47 5.44 0.85
N ILE A 118 6.23 5.90 0.72
CA ILE A 118 5.86 6.96 -0.23
C ILE A 118 5.20 8.07 0.57
N LYS A 119 5.73 9.28 0.45
CA LYS A 119 5.21 10.48 1.10
C LYS A 119 4.70 11.44 0.03
N MET A 120 3.60 12.14 0.32
CA MET A 120 3.21 13.31 -0.46
C MET A 120 4.28 14.40 -0.28
N ASP A 121 4.80 14.88 -1.39
CA ASP A 121 5.62 16.08 -1.43
C ASP A 121 4.79 17.18 -2.06
N TYR A 122 4.26 18.07 -1.22
CA TYR A 122 3.59 19.29 -1.65
C TYR A 122 4.67 20.34 -1.90
N SER A 123 5.50 20.12 -2.91
CA SER A 123 6.32 21.21 -3.44
C SER A 123 5.35 22.15 -4.15
N LEU A 124 4.88 23.18 -3.45
CA LEU A 124 4.22 24.31 -4.07
C LEU A 124 5.26 24.96 -4.99
N GLY A 125 5.08 24.78 -6.30
CA GLY A 125 5.71 25.65 -7.29
C GLY A 125 5.12 27.05 -7.21
#